data_AF-A0A940B6Z0-F1
#
_entry.id   AF-A0A940B6Z0-F1
#
_cell.length_a   1.000
_cell.length_b   1.000
_cell.length_c   1.000
_cell.angle_alpha   90.00
_cell.angle_beta   90.00
_cell.angle_gamma   90.00
#
_symmetry.space_group_name_H-M   'P 1'
#
loop_
_entity.id
_entity.type
_entity.pdbx_description
1 polymer ?
#
loop_
_entity_poly.entity_id
_entity_poly.type
_entity_poly.pdbx_seq_one_letter_code
_entity_poly.pdbx_strand_id
1 'polypeptide(L)'
;MKRVVFLIMVVGLVGMVGCDRHDDTTDNPINPSVGGFDQNGASNAVFTVASGRTVKFSKGNLQYQASTGTWRFAEHQYDCIGADNANISSAYSGWIDLFGWGTSGWNGSFAVCYQPWATSTSSFDYWIGGVSSYNLTEAYTNADWGVYNAISNGGNQSGMWRTLTKDEWSYLLDGRGSAYRYALANVNGVNGLIIFPDTFTIPVGVTITNINVISTSYGYSSNIYTESQWNQMESCGYIFLPAAGDRSGTEVNHVGTYGLYWSSSYNDRYDALCMFFFSGYACMNYGSRYSGLSVRLVRD
;
A
#
# COMPACT_ATOMS: atom_id res chain seq x y z
N MET A 1 -13.00 -13.81 76.75
CA MET A 1 -13.34 -15.00 75.93
C MET A 1 -14.78 -15.43 76.24
N LYS A 2 -15.75 -15.12 75.35
CA LYS A 2 -17.09 -15.75 75.16
C LYS A 2 -17.75 -15.10 73.91
N ARG A 3 -18.74 -15.74 73.27
CA ARG A 3 -19.32 -15.43 71.92
C ARG A 3 -20.87 -15.36 71.93
N VAL A 4 -21.51 -15.22 70.75
CA VAL A 4 -22.96 -15.04 70.39
C VAL A 4 -23.33 -13.54 70.25
N VAL A 5 -23.72 -12.91 69.11
CA VAL A 5 -24.13 -13.28 67.71
C VAL A 5 -25.59 -13.75 67.57
N PHE A 6 -26.51 -13.07 66.84
CA PHE A 6 -26.69 -13.02 65.37
C PHE A 6 -27.50 -11.79 64.86
N LEU A 7 -27.26 -11.39 63.58
CA LEU A 7 -28.17 -11.04 62.45
C LEU A 7 -29.56 -10.35 62.71
N ILE A 8 -29.96 -9.25 62.02
CA ILE A 8 -30.64 -9.14 60.67
C ILE A 8 -30.80 -7.60 60.38
N MET A 9 -30.41 -6.96 59.24
CA MET A 9 -30.92 -6.99 57.83
C MET A 9 -32.31 -6.32 57.63
N VAL A 10 -32.62 -5.36 56.71
CA VAL A 10 -31.93 -4.58 55.63
C VAL A 10 -32.69 -3.22 55.39
N VAL A 11 -32.31 -2.41 54.38
CA VAL A 11 -32.99 -1.24 53.72
C VAL A 11 -32.83 0.15 54.39
N GLY A 12 -32.56 1.27 53.70
CA GLY A 12 -32.11 1.48 52.31
C GLY A 12 -32.83 2.59 51.53
N LEU A 13 -32.25 3.78 51.41
CA LEU A 13 -32.58 4.78 50.37
C LEU A 13 -31.45 5.81 50.19
N VAL A 14 -31.23 6.28 48.96
CA VAL A 14 -30.29 7.38 48.62
C VAL A 14 -31.05 8.42 47.82
N GLY A 15 -30.94 9.70 48.20
CA GLY A 15 -31.48 10.84 47.46
C GLY A 15 -30.36 11.74 46.96
N MET A 16 -30.23 11.88 45.64
CA MET A 16 -29.36 12.89 45.02
C MET A 16 -30.10 14.22 44.90
N VAL A 17 -29.38 15.32 45.04
CA VAL A 17 -29.78 16.65 44.55
C VAL A 17 -28.66 17.13 43.62
N GLY A 18 -28.99 17.41 42.37
CA GLY A 18 -28.02 17.81 41.35
C GLY A 18 -27.76 19.32 41.32
N CYS A 19 -26.71 19.70 40.58
CA CYS A 19 -26.54 21.04 40.03
C CYS A 19 -26.03 20.87 38.60
N ASP A 20 -26.80 21.36 37.62
CA ASP A 20 -26.53 21.21 36.19
C ASP A 20 -25.55 22.25 35.64
N ARG A 21 -25.07 21.98 34.41
CA ARG A 21 -24.24 22.84 33.56
C ARG A 21 -22.83 23.12 34.10
N HIS A 22 -21.96 22.15 33.87
CA HIS A 22 -20.69 22.50 33.23
C HIS A 22 -20.91 22.55 31.71
N ASP A 23 -20.15 23.40 31.01
CA ASP A 23 -20.09 23.39 29.54
C ASP A 23 -19.31 22.14 29.10
N ASP A 24 -19.94 21.30 28.27
CA ASP A 24 -19.40 20.04 27.76
C ASP A 24 -19.20 20.13 26.24
N THR A 25 -18.27 21.00 25.85
CA THR A 25 -17.53 20.80 24.60
C THR A 25 -16.61 19.60 24.81
N THR A 26 -17.17 18.40 24.68
CA THR A 26 -16.38 17.17 24.61
C THR A 26 -15.59 17.21 23.30
N ASP A 27 -14.38 17.78 23.38
CA ASP A 27 -13.34 17.58 22.38
C ASP A 27 -13.19 16.07 22.21
N ASN A 28 -13.79 15.55 21.14
CA ASN A 28 -13.78 14.13 20.82
C ASN A 28 -12.31 13.71 20.71
N PRO A 29 -11.77 12.92 21.66
CA PRO A 29 -10.34 12.70 21.73
C PRO A 29 -9.92 11.95 20.47
N ILE A 30 -9.23 12.67 19.58
CA ILE A 30 -8.71 12.11 18.32
C ILE A 30 -7.82 10.95 18.72
N ASN A 31 -8.33 9.73 18.54
CA ASN A 31 -7.71 8.51 19.01
C ASN A 31 -6.32 8.42 18.36
N PRO A 32 -5.21 8.57 19.12
CA PRO A 32 -3.88 8.58 18.54
C PRO A 32 -3.67 7.21 17.90
N SER A 33 -3.46 7.22 16.57
CA SER A 33 -3.57 6.01 15.75
C SER A 33 -2.73 4.87 16.32
N VAL A 34 -3.40 3.79 16.71
CA VAL A 34 -2.76 2.58 17.25
C VAL A 34 -2.20 1.76 16.07
N GLY A 35 -1.18 2.31 15.41
CA GLY A 35 -0.58 1.79 14.19
C GLY A 35 0.22 2.86 13.43
N GLY A 36 0.97 2.44 12.42
CA GLY A 36 1.81 3.30 11.58
C GLY A 36 1.08 4.26 10.64
N PHE A 37 -0.26 4.28 10.67
CA PHE A 37 -1.13 4.91 9.68
C PHE A 37 -2.26 5.70 10.32
N ASP A 38 -2.70 6.77 9.66
CA ASP A 38 -3.86 7.56 10.04
C ASP A 38 -5.20 6.80 9.78
N GLN A 39 -6.32 7.41 10.17
CA GLN A 39 -7.66 6.85 9.96
C GLN A 39 -8.05 6.64 8.48
N ASN A 40 -7.28 7.17 7.54
CA ASN A 40 -7.46 7.00 6.10
C ASN A 40 -6.45 6.00 5.52
N GLY A 41 -5.66 5.30 6.35
CA GLY A 41 -4.63 4.36 5.89
C GLY A 41 -3.37 5.02 5.30
N ALA A 42 -3.11 6.30 5.57
CA ALA A 42 -1.90 7.00 5.13
C ALA A 42 -0.82 7.02 6.22
N SER A 43 0.43 6.74 5.85
CA SER A 43 1.52 6.60 6.83
C SER A 43 1.69 7.86 7.68
N ASN A 44 1.93 7.68 8.97
CA ASN A 44 2.25 8.77 9.87
C ASN A 44 3.62 9.41 9.53
N ALA A 45 4.55 8.63 8.96
CA ALA A 45 5.85 9.10 8.52
C ALA A 45 5.84 9.61 7.06
N VAL A 46 6.84 10.44 6.74
CA VAL A 46 7.00 11.10 5.43
C VAL A 46 8.22 10.60 4.67
N PHE A 47 8.14 10.68 3.35
CA PHE A 47 9.13 10.17 2.41
C PHE A 47 9.43 11.24 1.35
N THR A 48 10.65 11.75 1.31
CA THR A 48 11.06 12.77 0.33
C THR A 48 11.23 12.10 -1.04
N VAL A 49 10.45 12.55 -2.02
CA VAL A 49 10.39 12.00 -3.39
C VAL A 49 10.84 12.99 -4.46
N ALA A 50 11.06 14.26 -4.11
CA ALA A 50 11.84 15.19 -4.90
C ALA A 50 12.38 16.32 -3.99
N SER A 51 13.20 17.22 -4.54
CA SER A 51 13.61 18.43 -3.83
C SER A 51 12.38 19.23 -3.37
N GLY A 52 12.21 19.41 -2.06
CA GLY A 52 11.07 20.11 -1.47
C GLY A 52 9.72 19.38 -1.56
N ARG A 53 9.67 18.08 -1.93
CA ARG A 53 8.42 17.30 -2.00
C ARG A 53 8.50 16.00 -1.20
N THR A 54 7.57 15.83 -0.28
CA THR A 54 7.34 14.63 0.53
C THR A 54 6.00 14.00 0.21
N VAL A 55 5.85 12.70 0.48
CA VAL A 55 4.57 11.98 0.43
C VAL A 55 4.39 11.05 1.64
N LYS A 56 3.17 10.55 1.81
CA LYS A 56 2.77 9.48 2.72
C LYS A 56 2.28 8.27 1.91
N PHE A 57 2.78 7.07 2.22
CA PHE A 57 2.37 5.81 1.58
C PHE A 57 1.07 5.24 2.15
N SER A 58 0.37 4.42 1.36
CA SER A 58 -0.80 3.65 1.80
C SER A 58 -0.45 2.41 2.64
N LYS A 59 -1.36 2.04 3.56
CA LYS A 59 -1.23 0.91 4.51
C LYS A 59 -1.09 -0.49 3.92
N GLY A 60 -1.28 -0.63 2.62
CA GLY A 60 -1.15 -1.88 1.89
C GLY A 60 -1.13 -1.63 0.38
N ASN A 61 -0.88 -2.68 -0.39
CA ASN A 61 -1.09 -2.65 -1.84
C ASN A 61 -2.58 -2.37 -2.13
N LEU A 62 -2.85 -1.72 -3.25
CA LEU A 62 -4.21 -1.52 -3.72
C LEU A 62 -4.82 -2.88 -4.11
N GLN A 63 -6.06 -3.11 -3.69
CA GLN A 63 -6.83 -4.32 -3.98
C GLN A 63 -8.22 -3.96 -4.50
N TYR A 64 -8.72 -4.76 -5.43
CA TYR A 64 -10.04 -4.59 -6.05
C TYR A 64 -10.87 -5.89 -6.04
N GLN A 65 -12.19 -5.81 -5.88
CA GLN A 65 -13.10 -6.95 -5.95
C GLN A 65 -14.16 -6.75 -7.05
N ALA A 66 -14.10 -7.57 -8.11
CA ALA A 66 -14.93 -7.38 -9.30
C ALA A 66 -16.42 -7.60 -9.05
N SER A 67 -16.79 -8.56 -8.20
CA SER A 67 -18.20 -8.84 -7.87
C SER A 67 -18.91 -7.73 -7.07
N THR A 68 -18.20 -6.70 -6.59
CA THR A 68 -18.78 -5.63 -5.76
C THR A 68 -18.41 -4.20 -6.22
N GLY A 69 -17.42 -4.03 -7.09
CA GLY A 69 -16.90 -2.71 -7.45
C GLY A 69 -15.99 -2.08 -6.39
N THR A 70 -15.60 -2.83 -5.36
CA THR A 70 -14.94 -2.28 -4.17
C THR A 70 -13.42 -2.17 -4.36
N TRP A 71 -12.87 -1.00 -4.01
CA TRP A 71 -11.43 -0.79 -3.81
C TRP A 71 -11.09 -0.72 -2.32
N ARG A 72 -9.91 -1.25 -1.95
CA ARG A 72 -9.32 -1.11 -0.62
C ARG A 72 -7.80 -1.14 -0.71
N PHE A 73 -7.11 -0.74 0.35
CA PHE A 73 -5.77 -1.21 0.64
C PHE A 73 -5.83 -2.59 1.31
N ALA A 74 -4.81 -3.41 1.05
CA ALA A 74 -4.55 -4.63 1.80
C ALA A 74 -4.44 -4.35 3.31
N GLU A 75 -4.76 -5.33 4.17
CA GLU A 75 -4.98 -5.05 5.59
C GLU A 75 -3.67 -4.97 6.38
N HIS A 76 -2.67 -5.77 5.99
CA HIS A 76 -1.28 -5.65 6.41
C HIS A 76 -0.40 -5.31 5.19
N GLN A 77 0.77 -4.70 5.41
CA GLN A 77 1.66 -4.36 4.29
C GLN A 77 2.23 -5.54 3.53
N TYR A 78 2.29 -6.72 4.15
CA TYR A 78 2.75 -7.97 3.53
C TYR A 78 1.63 -8.74 2.79
N ASP A 79 0.37 -8.33 2.89
CA ASP A 79 -0.75 -9.01 2.24
C ASP A 79 -0.71 -8.78 0.71
N CYS A 80 -0.45 -9.85 -0.06
CA CYS A 80 -0.59 -9.89 -1.51
C CYS A 80 -1.38 -11.11 -1.96
N ILE A 81 -2.15 -10.98 -3.05
CA ILE A 81 -2.99 -12.04 -3.61
C ILE A 81 -2.16 -13.03 -4.43
N GLY A 82 -1.14 -12.54 -5.16
CA GLY A 82 -0.22 -13.40 -5.92
C GLY A 82 -0.95 -14.30 -6.92
N ALA A 83 -0.78 -15.62 -6.78
CA ALA A 83 -1.29 -16.62 -7.72
C ALA A 83 -2.81 -16.56 -7.97
N ASP A 84 -3.61 -16.12 -6.99
CA ASP A 84 -5.07 -16.06 -7.14
C ASP A 84 -5.55 -15.04 -8.19
N ASN A 85 -4.69 -14.09 -8.59
CA ASN A 85 -4.92 -13.21 -9.75
C ASN A 85 -5.09 -13.98 -11.09
N ALA A 86 -4.79 -15.28 -11.14
CA ALA A 86 -5.09 -16.12 -12.30
C ALA A 86 -6.61 -16.30 -12.55
N ASN A 87 -7.43 -16.13 -11.51
CA ASN A 87 -8.90 -16.29 -11.56
C ASN A 87 -9.65 -15.01 -11.97
N ILE A 88 -8.92 -13.96 -12.36
CA ILE A 88 -9.41 -12.61 -12.65
C ILE A 88 -10.48 -12.60 -13.75
N SER A 89 -11.64 -12.01 -13.43
CA SER A 89 -12.77 -11.87 -14.37
C SER A 89 -13.78 -10.83 -13.85
N SER A 90 -14.75 -10.43 -14.68
CA SER A 90 -15.81 -9.49 -14.31
C SER A 90 -16.75 -9.98 -13.20
N ALA A 91 -16.77 -11.29 -12.93
CA ALA A 91 -17.59 -11.91 -11.90
C ALA A 91 -16.75 -12.43 -10.71
N TYR A 92 -15.44 -12.18 -10.69
CA TYR A 92 -14.55 -12.71 -9.66
C TYR A 92 -14.86 -12.08 -8.28
N SER A 93 -15.09 -12.94 -7.29
CA SER A 93 -15.44 -12.57 -5.92
C SER A 93 -14.25 -12.53 -4.96
N GLY A 94 -13.06 -12.96 -5.40
CA GLY A 94 -11.82 -12.70 -4.68
C GLY A 94 -11.31 -11.28 -4.91
N TRP A 95 -10.16 -10.98 -4.31
CA TRP A 95 -9.46 -9.71 -4.49
C TRP A 95 -8.43 -9.83 -5.61
N ILE A 96 -8.14 -8.72 -6.28
CA ILE A 96 -7.16 -8.57 -7.36
C ILE A 96 -6.16 -7.51 -6.91
N ASP A 97 -4.86 -7.76 -7.07
CA ASP A 97 -3.79 -6.77 -6.80
C ASP A 97 -2.76 -6.61 -7.94
N LEU A 98 -2.88 -7.41 -9.02
CA LEU A 98 -2.03 -7.33 -10.22
C LEU A 98 -2.80 -6.72 -11.40
N PHE A 99 -2.66 -5.41 -11.60
CA PHE A 99 -3.43 -4.59 -12.54
C PHE A 99 -2.69 -4.33 -13.85
N GLY A 100 -3.39 -4.35 -15.00
CA GLY A 100 -2.85 -3.81 -16.26
C GLY A 100 -2.68 -2.30 -16.18
N TRP A 101 -1.72 -1.71 -16.90
CA TRP A 101 -1.38 -0.30 -16.71
C TRP A 101 -2.56 0.63 -17.04
N GLY A 102 -2.92 1.47 -16.07
CA GLY A 102 -4.03 2.42 -16.17
C GLY A 102 -5.44 1.82 -16.10
N THR A 103 -5.61 0.58 -15.63
CA THR A 103 -6.94 -0.05 -15.46
C THR A 103 -7.72 0.47 -14.26
N SER A 104 -7.90 1.79 -14.14
CA SER A 104 -8.62 2.42 -13.02
C SER A 104 -10.13 2.12 -12.99
N GLY A 105 -10.71 1.63 -14.09
CA GLY A 105 -12.16 1.59 -14.31
C GLY A 105 -12.71 2.82 -15.05
N TRP A 106 -11.87 3.80 -15.41
CA TRP A 106 -12.30 4.99 -16.14
C TRP A 106 -12.52 4.74 -17.64
N ASN A 107 -13.79 4.69 -18.02
CA ASN A 107 -14.25 4.54 -19.42
C ASN A 107 -13.91 5.74 -20.32
N GLY A 108 -13.48 6.88 -19.76
CA GLY A 108 -13.00 8.03 -20.52
C GLY A 108 -11.55 7.90 -21.02
N SER A 109 -10.87 6.79 -20.70
CA SER A 109 -9.48 6.55 -21.06
C SER A 109 -9.23 6.22 -22.54
N PHE A 110 -10.26 5.94 -23.34
CA PHE A 110 -10.17 5.42 -24.73
C PHE A 110 -9.48 4.04 -24.89
N ALA A 111 -8.98 3.44 -23.80
CA ALA A 111 -8.45 2.09 -23.81
C ALA A 111 -9.59 1.05 -23.92
N VAL A 112 -9.30 -0.13 -24.47
CA VAL A 112 -10.23 -1.27 -24.52
C VAL A 112 -10.22 -2.00 -23.17
N CYS A 113 -9.03 -2.29 -22.66
CA CYS A 113 -8.78 -2.83 -21.34
C CYS A 113 -8.57 -1.68 -20.33
N TYR A 114 -9.66 -1.00 -19.96
CA TYR A 114 -9.65 0.04 -18.92
C TYR A 114 -10.19 -0.43 -17.56
N GLN A 115 -10.86 -1.60 -17.51
CA GLN A 115 -11.43 -2.15 -16.28
C GLN A 115 -10.36 -2.89 -15.46
N PRO A 116 -10.37 -2.83 -14.10
CA PRO A 116 -9.36 -3.45 -13.23
C PRO A 116 -9.14 -4.94 -13.48
N TRP A 117 -10.20 -5.65 -13.86
CA TRP A 117 -10.23 -7.08 -14.15
C TRP A 117 -10.01 -7.43 -15.64
N ALA A 118 -9.73 -6.44 -16.48
CA ALA A 118 -9.52 -6.67 -17.91
C ALA A 118 -8.17 -7.36 -18.17
N THR A 119 -8.21 -8.42 -18.97
CA THR A 119 -7.02 -9.16 -19.41
C THR A 119 -6.93 -9.16 -20.94
N SER A 120 -5.72 -8.97 -21.43
CA SER A 120 -5.30 -9.12 -22.81
C SER A 120 -3.78 -9.37 -22.81
N THR A 121 -3.21 -9.69 -23.96
CA THR A 121 -1.76 -9.77 -24.21
C THR A 121 -1.30 -8.72 -25.23
N SER A 122 -2.18 -7.77 -25.58
CA SER A 122 -1.95 -6.67 -26.50
C SER A 122 -1.78 -5.36 -25.73
N SER A 123 -0.61 -4.71 -25.83
CA SER A 123 -0.39 -3.40 -25.18
C SER A 123 -1.27 -2.29 -25.77
N PHE A 124 -1.75 -2.46 -27.00
CA PHE A 124 -2.67 -1.52 -27.67
C PHE A 124 -4.00 -1.38 -26.93
N ASP A 125 -4.43 -2.45 -26.27
CA ASP A 125 -5.72 -2.48 -25.59
C ASP A 125 -5.71 -1.60 -24.34
N TYR A 126 -4.51 -1.25 -23.85
CA TYR A 126 -4.24 -0.38 -22.69
C TYR A 126 -3.72 1.02 -23.13
N TRP A 127 -4.01 1.45 -24.36
CA TRP A 127 -3.62 2.76 -24.88
C TRP A 127 -4.56 3.88 -24.44
N ILE A 128 -4.14 4.59 -23.40
CA ILE A 128 -4.86 5.71 -22.82
C ILE A 128 -4.77 6.91 -23.77
N GLY A 129 -5.90 7.59 -24.01
CA GLY A 129 -6.04 8.60 -25.05
C GLY A 129 -5.98 8.03 -26.47
N GLY A 130 -6.06 6.71 -26.65
CA GLY A 130 -5.92 6.04 -27.95
C GLY A 130 -4.49 6.05 -28.50
N VAL A 131 -3.50 6.42 -27.67
CA VAL A 131 -2.07 6.47 -28.02
C VAL A 131 -1.21 5.93 -26.88
N SER A 132 0.10 5.84 -27.10
CA SER A 132 1.06 5.31 -26.11
C SER A 132 1.84 6.38 -25.33
N SER A 133 1.90 7.62 -25.82
CA SER A 133 2.80 8.66 -25.30
C SER A 133 2.26 9.48 -24.12
N TYR A 134 1.16 9.08 -23.48
CA TYR A 134 0.58 9.79 -22.34
C TYR A 134 0.89 9.07 -21.02
N ASN A 135 1.09 9.87 -19.97
CA ASN A 135 1.19 9.45 -18.57
C ASN A 135 -0.21 9.26 -17.94
N LEU A 136 -0.29 8.66 -16.75
CA LEU A 136 -1.49 8.66 -15.89
C LEU A 136 -1.65 10.00 -15.15
N THR A 137 -1.41 11.13 -15.83
CA THR A 137 -1.41 12.48 -15.25
C THR A 137 -2.17 13.45 -16.14
N GLU A 138 -2.40 14.68 -15.66
CA GLU A 138 -3.02 15.77 -16.42
C GLU A 138 -4.38 15.34 -17.02
N ALA A 139 -4.55 15.45 -18.35
CA ALA A 139 -5.78 15.09 -19.07
C ALA A 139 -6.20 13.61 -18.88
N TYR A 140 -5.26 12.74 -18.47
CA TYR A 140 -5.49 11.31 -18.26
C TYR A 140 -5.28 10.88 -16.82
N THR A 141 -5.30 11.82 -15.87
CA THR A 141 -5.11 11.54 -14.44
C THR A 141 -6.16 10.56 -13.88
N ASN A 142 -7.34 10.46 -14.48
CA ASN A 142 -8.37 9.49 -14.11
C ASN A 142 -8.06 8.04 -14.55
N ALA A 143 -6.97 7.81 -15.29
CA ALA A 143 -6.44 6.46 -15.51
C ALA A 143 -5.52 6.01 -14.36
N ASP A 144 -5.09 6.91 -13.46
CA ASP A 144 -4.47 6.52 -12.20
C ASP A 144 -5.54 5.93 -11.25
N TRP A 145 -5.25 4.75 -10.72
CA TRP A 145 -6.17 4.00 -9.86
C TRP A 145 -6.54 4.75 -8.57
N GLY A 146 -5.62 5.52 -7.99
CA GLY A 146 -5.82 6.27 -6.76
C GLY A 146 -6.55 7.60 -6.96
N VAL A 147 -6.38 8.22 -8.13
CA VAL A 147 -7.05 9.49 -8.44
C VAL A 147 -8.52 9.27 -8.77
N TYR A 148 -8.85 8.23 -9.54
CA TYR A 148 -10.23 8.02 -9.99
C TYR A 148 -11.15 7.41 -8.92
N ASN A 149 -10.63 6.52 -8.06
CA ASN A 149 -11.47 5.66 -7.23
C ASN A 149 -11.57 6.11 -5.77
N ALA A 150 -12.76 5.94 -5.19
CA ALA A 150 -12.96 5.97 -3.75
C ALA A 150 -12.45 4.65 -3.14
N ILE A 151 -11.44 4.74 -2.28
CA ILE A 151 -10.83 3.57 -1.62
C ILE A 151 -11.44 3.42 -0.23
N SER A 152 -12.11 2.30 0.04
CA SER A 152 -12.99 2.13 1.21
C SER A 152 -12.32 2.33 2.56
N ASN A 153 -11.14 1.73 2.81
CA ASN A 153 -10.26 1.99 3.95
C ASN A 153 -9.15 3.03 3.65
N GLY A 154 -9.36 3.82 2.60
CA GLY A 154 -8.46 4.87 2.11
C GLY A 154 -9.03 6.30 2.25
N GLY A 155 -9.99 6.51 3.15
CA GLY A 155 -10.77 7.76 3.28
C GLY A 155 -12.02 7.83 2.40
N ASN A 156 -12.24 6.84 1.52
CA ASN A 156 -13.46 6.63 0.73
C ASN A 156 -13.91 7.82 -0.14
N GLN A 157 -12.97 8.58 -0.68
CA GLN A 157 -13.20 9.63 -1.69
C GLN A 157 -12.18 9.49 -2.83
N SER A 158 -12.58 9.87 -4.04
CA SER A 158 -11.68 9.96 -5.19
C SER A 158 -10.76 11.19 -5.07
N GLY A 159 -9.62 11.18 -5.76
CA GLY A 159 -8.62 12.25 -5.73
C GLY A 159 -7.79 12.34 -4.45
N MET A 160 -8.00 11.46 -3.47
CA MET A 160 -7.20 11.42 -2.23
C MET A 160 -5.81 10.81 -2.41
N TRP A 161 -5.57 10.10 -3.52
CA TRP A 161 -4.38 9.26 -3.74
C TRP A 161 -3.88 9.35 -5.18
N ARG A 162 -2.65 8.90 -5.41
CA ARG A 162 -2.03 8.74 -6.73
C ARG A 162 -0.92 7.67 -6.69
N THR A 163 -0.47 7.20 -7.85
CA THR A 163 0.83 6.53 -7.96
C THR A 163 1.99 7.53 -7.97
N LEU A 164 3.17 7.06 -7.62
CA LEU A 164 4.43 7.79 -7.83
C LEU A 164 4.77 7.81 -9.33
N THR A 165 5.38 8.89 -9.78
CA THR A 165 6.02 9.00 -11.10
C THR A 165 7.35 8.25 -11.14
N LYS A 166 7.93 8.04 -12.34
CA LYS A 166 9.27 7.46 -12.50
C LYS A 166 10.34 8.20 -11.70
N ASP A 167 10.28 9.53 -11.69
CA ASP A 167 11.31 10.39 -11.12
C ASP A 167 11.21 10.40 -9.59
N GLU A 168 9.99 10.31 -9.05
CA GLU A 168 9.76 10.14 -7.61
C GLU A 168 10.23 8.77 -7.10
N TRP A 169 10.01 7.69 -7.85
CA TRP A 169 10.57 6.37 -7.52
C TRP A 169 12.11 6.34 -7.62
N SER A 170 12.69 6.86 -8.70
CA SER A 170 14.15 6.99 -8.86
C SER A 170 14.78 7.86 -7.76
N TYR A 171 14.11 8.95 -7.34
CA TYR A 171 14.57 9.75 -6.22
C TYR A 171 14.51 8.94 -4.91
N LEU A 172 13.41 8.22 -4.67
CA LEU A 172 13.23 7.44 -3.46
C LEU A 172 14.24 6.30 -3.30
N LEU A 173 14.63 5.63 -4.39
CA LEU A 173 15.65 4.59 -4.41
C LEU A 173 17.09 5.14 -4.41
N ASP A 174 17.39 6.12 -5.26
CA ASP A 174 18.76 6.56 -5.56
C ASP A 174 19.07 8.03 -5.26
N GLY A 175 18.10 8.94 -5.46
CA GLY A 175 18.28 10.38 -5.30
C GLY A 175 18.25 10.91 -3.86
N ARG A 176 17.64 10.18 -2.91
CA ARG A 176 17.65 10.54 -1.49
C ARG A 176 19.09 10.50 -0.96
N GLY A 177 19.53 11.61 -0.36
CA GLY A 177 20.82 11.71 0.35
C GLY A 177 20.87 10.98 1.71
N SER A 178 19.84 10.20 2.04
CA SER A 178 19.80 9.37 3.25
C SER A 178 20.71 8.15 3.09
N ALA A 179 21.45 7.81 4.15
CA ALA A 179 22.14 6.52 4.25
C ALA A 179 21.18 5.31 4.36
N TYR A 180 19.88 5.55 4.54
CA TYR A 180 18.83 4.56 4.71
C TYR A 180 17.70 4.84 3.72
N ARG A 181 17.58 4.02 2.67
CA ARG A 181 16.62 4.20 1.57
C ARG A 181 15.74 2.97 1.41
N TYR A 182 16.38 1.80 1.27
CA TYR A 182 15.69 0.51 1.18
C TYR A 182 16.52 -0.66 1.75
N ALA A 183 15.87 -1.80 2.01
CA ALA A 183 16.52 -3.08 2.32
C ALA A 183 15.62 -4.25 1.91
N LEU A 184 16.18 -5.36 1.42
CA LEU A 184 15.40 -6.58 1.16
C LEU A 184 15.10 -7.31 2.48
N ALA A 185 13.90 -7.88 2.59
CA ALA A 185 13.46 -8.60 3.79
C ALA A 185 12.47 -9.74 3.48
N ASN A 186 12.32 -10.63 4.45
CA ASN A 186 11.17 -11.52 4.59
C ASN A 186 10.35 -11.06 5.81
N VAL A 187 9.09 -10.69 5.59
CA VAL A 187 8.16 -10.20 6.60
C VAL A 187 7.00 -11.18 6.69
N ASN A 188 6.83 -11.81 7.85
CA ASN A 188 5.79 -12.81 8.12
C ASN A 188 5.71 -13.95 7.05
N GLY A 189 6.87 -14.38 6.54
CA GLY A 189 6.97 -15.38 5.47
C GLY A 189 6.96 -14.81 4.05
N VAL A 190 6.53 -13.55 3.85
CA VAL A 190 6.45 -12.89 2.54
C VAL A 190 7.77 -12.18 2.22
N ASN A 191 8.35 -12.45 1.05
CA ASN A 191 9.52 -11.75 0.54
C ASN A 191 9.16 -10.34 0.02
N GLY A 192 10.03 -9.35 0.18
CA GLY A 192 9.79 -8.01 -0.33
C GLY A 192 10.90 -6.99 -0.06
N LEU A 193 10.59 -5.71 -0.34
CA LEU A 193 11.47 -4.57 -0.17
C LEU A 193 10.91 -3.64 0.92
N ILE A 194 11.71 -3.38 1.96
CA ILE A 194 11.46 -2.33 2.95
C ILE A 194 11.91 -0.99 2.36
N ILE A 195 11.08 0.04 2.47
CA ILE A 195 11.42 1.44 2.23
C ILE A 195 11.46 2.17 3.59
N PHE A 196 12.52 2.93 3.83
CA PHE A 196 12.69 3.72 5.06
C PHE A 196 12.10 5.13 4.88
N PRO A 197 11.34 5.69 5.85
CA PRO A 197 10.92 7.09 5.84
C PRO A 197 12.12 8.03 6.03
N ASP A 198 11.90 9.34 5.96
CA ASP A 198 12.97 10.33 6.17
C ASP A 198 13.45 10.40 7.63
N THR A 199 12.58 10.04 8.57
CA THR A 199 12.88 9.96 10.00
C THR A 199 12.25 8.70 10.59
N PHE A 200 13.04 7.86 11.26
CA PHE A 200 12.59 6.65 11.96
C PHE A 200 13.47 6.35 13.16
N THR A 201 12.98 5.48 14.04
CA THR A 201 13.76 4.77 15.05
C THR A 201 13.75 3.28 14.74
N ILE A 202 14.89 2.61 14.82
CA ILE A 202 14.92 1.14 14.78
C ILE A 202 14.34 0.63 16.10
N PRO A 203 13.30 -0.24 16.11
CA PRO A 203 12.71 -0.73 17.35
C PRO A 203 13.69 -1.55 18.21
N VAL A 204 13.48 -1.55 19.53
CA VAL A 204 14.35 -2.31 20.46
C VAL A 204 14.24 -3.80 20.19
N GLY A 205 15.37 -4.44 19.86
CA GLY A 205 15.42 -5.86 19.49
C GLY A 205 15.22 -6.14 18.00
N VAL A 206 15.02 -5.10 17.18
CA VAL A 206 15.10 -5.20 15.71
C VAL A 206 16.52 -4.86 15.27
N THR A 207 17.10 -5.71 14.42
CA THR A 207 18.35 -5.45 13.69
C THR A 207 18.02 -5.35 12.20
N ILE A 208 18.71 -4.47 11.49
CA ILE A 208 18.58 -4.32 10.04
C ILE A 208 19.97 -4.32 9.41
N THR A 209 20.15 -5.12 8.38
CA THR A 209 21.43 -5.37 7.69
C THR A 209 21.28 -5.11 6.19
N ASN A 210 22.42 -5.00 5.48
CA ASN A 210 22.46 -4.89 4.01
C ASN A 210 21.59 -3.72 3.47
N ILE A 211 21.57 -2.61 4.20
CA ILE A 211 20.79 -1.41 3.88
C ILE A 211 21.41 -0.73 2.65
N ASN A 212 20.56 -0.40 1.68
CA ASN A 212 20.90 0.02 0.32
C ASN A 212 21.72 -1.01 -0.49
N VAL A 213 22.02 -2.19 0.06
CA VAL A 213 22.78 -3.26 -0.62
C VAL A 213 21.81 -4.29 -1.18
N ILE A 214 21.94 -4.60 -2.46
CA ILE A 214 21.22 -5.70 -3.10
C ILE A 214 22.23 -6.60 -3.79
N SER A 215 22.09 -7.90 -3.55
CA SER A 215 22.95 -8.96 -4.07
C SER A 215 22.25 -10.29 -3.87
N THR A 216 22.41 -11.22 -4.82
CA THR A 216 21.88 -12.59 -4.69
C THR A 216 22.46 -13.33 -3.48
N SER A 217 23.61 -12.90 -2.95
CA SER A 217 24.19 -13.38 -1.68
C SER A 217 23.48 -12.85 -0.42
N TYR A 218 22.72 -11.76 -0.56
CA TYR A 218 22.14 -10.95 0.53
C TYR A 218 20.65 -10.66 0.31
N GLY A 219 19.93 -11.59 -0.33
CA GLY A 219 18.50 -11.45 -0.63
C GLY A 219 17.59 -11.42 0.61
N TYR A 220 16.33 -11.81 0.43
CA TYR A 220 15.27 -11.70 1.45
C TYR A 220 15.59 -12.36 2.81
N SER A 221 16.52 -13.31 2.87
CA SER A 221 17.00 -13.94 4.11
C SER A 221 17.93 -13.07 4.97
N SER A 222 18.41 -11.91 4.49
CA SER A 222 19.25 -10.98 5.28
C SER A 222 18.51 -10.38 6.48
N ASN A 223 17.21 -10.14 6.32
CA ASN A 223 16.37 -9.42 7.27
C ASN A 223 15.05 -10.17 7.39
N ILE A 224 14.90 -10.98 8.44
CA ILE A 224 13.70 -11.81 8.65
C ILE A 224 12.96 -11.28 9.87
N TYR A 225 11.68 -10.91 9.68
CA TYR A 225 10.84 -10.32 10.72
C TYR A 225 9.55 -11.11 10.91
N THR A 226 9.29 -11.48 12.16
CA THR A 226 7.96 -11.93 12.59
C THR A 226 6.94 -10.80 12.50
N GLU A 227 5.65 -11.14 12.43
CA GLU A 227 4.54 -10.17 12.50
C GLU A 227 4.71 -9.17 13.66
N SER A 228 5.05 -9.63 14.86
CA SER A 228 5.25 -8.77 16.05
C SER A 228 6.39 -7.76 15.87
N GLN A 229 7.52 -8.17 15.26
CA GLN A 229 8.62 -7.26 14.94
C GLN A 229 8.23 -6.31 13.81
N TRP A 230 7.50 -6.78 12.80
CA TRP A 230 7.03 -5.92 11.71
C TRP A 230 6.07 -4.85 12.22
N ASN A 231 5.11 -5.20 13.07
CA ASN A 231 4.15 -4.24 13.64
C ASN A 231 4.86 -3.13 14.44
N GLN A 232 6.02 -3.43 15.06
CA GLN A 232 6.88 -2.41 15.69
C GLN A 232 7.57 -1.51 14.64
N MET A 233 8.12 -2.07 13.57
CA MET A 233 8.74 -1.29 12.48
C MET A 233 7.70 -0.42 11.76
N GLU A 234 6.53 -0.99 11.46
CA GLU A 234 5.39 -0.30 10.88
C GLU A 234 4.91 0.86 11.76
N SER A 235 4.84 0.68 13.09
CA SER A 235 4.55 1.77 14.03
C SER A 235 5.58 2.91 13.99
N CYS A 236 6.82 2.61 13.60
CA CYS A 236 7.88 3.60 13.35
C CYS A 236 7.88 4.14 11.90
N GLY A 237 6.82 3.88 11.13
CA GLY A 237 6.62 4.43 9.79
C GLY A 237 7.33 3.70 8.65
N TYR A 238 7.83 2.48 8.88
CA TYR A 238 8.46 1.69 7.82
C TYR A 238 7.41 1.16 6.83
N ILE A 239 7.76 1.16 5.54
CA ILE A 239 6.90 0.65 4.47
C ILE A 239 7.48 -0.65 3.91
N PHE A 240 6.62 -1.65 3.66
CA PHE A 240 7.01 -2.91 3.03
C PHE A 240 6.22 -3.11 1.74
N LEU A 241 6.94 -3.44 0.68
CA LEU A 241 6.43 -3.73 -0.65
C LEU A 241 6.63 -5.23 -0.90
N PRO A 242 5.58 -6.08 -0.88
CA PRO A 242 5.72 -7.51 -1.11
C PRO A 242 6.12 -7.84 -2.55
N ALA A 243 6.84 -8.94 -2.73
CA ALA A 243 7.21 -9.51 -4.01
C ALA A 243 6.02 -10.31 -4.60
N ALA A 244 4.95 -9.59 -4.99
CA ALA A 244 3.69 -10.19 -5.45
C ALA A 244 3.78 -10.93 -6.80
N GLY A 245 4.88 -10.80 -7.53
CA GLY A 245 5.05 -11.34 -8.88
C GLY A 245 4.46 -10.43 -9.96
N ASP A 246 4.12 -11.04 -11.09
CA ASP A 246 3.47 -10.41 -12.25
C ASP A 246 2.43 -11.33 -12.89
N ARG A 247 1.56 -10.77 -13.74
CA ARG A 247 0.57 -11.51 -14.52
C ARG A 247 0.68 -11.19 -16.01
N SER A 248 0.54 -12.19 -16.88
CA SER A 248 0.39 -12.02 -18.34
C SER A 248 -0.89 -12.71 -18.80
N GLY A 249 -1.86 -11.97 -19.33
CA GLY A 249 -3.22 -12.51 -19.53
C GLY A 249 -3.81 -12.98 -18.19
N THR A 250 -3.99 -14.29 -18.02
CA THR A 250 -4.39 -14.95 -16.76
C THR A 250 -3.27 -15.83 -16.15
N GLU A 251 -2.08 -15.86 -16.73
CA GLU A 251 -0.92 -16.57 -16.19
C GLU A 251 -0.22 -15.69 -15.13
N VAL A 252 0.09 -16.22 -13.96
CA VAL A 252 0.77 -15.48 -12.87
C VAL A 252 2.14 -16.09 -12.60
N ASN A 253 3.18 -15.24 -12.59
CA ASN A 253 4.58 -15.62 -12.51
C ASN A 253 5.32 -14.90 -11.38
N HIS A 254 6.50 -15.41 -11.02
CA HIS A 254 7.48 -14.80 -10.10
C HIS A 254 6.99 -14.39 -8.69
N VAL A 255 5.84 -14.91 -8.23
CA VAL A 255 5.31 -14.70 -6.88
C VAL A 255 6.35 -15.09 -5.82
N GLY A 256 6.52 -14.25 -4.80
CA GLY A 256 7.55 -14.39 -3.77
C GLY A 256 8.99 -14.13 -4.25
N THR A 257 9.19 -13.79 -5.52
CA THR A 257 10.51 -13.62 -6.14
C THR A 257 10.73 -12.19 -6.63
N TYR A 258 9.79 -11.63 -7.40
CA TYR A 258 9.84 -10.29 -7.97
C TYR A 258 8.79 -9.36 -7.35
N GLY A 259 9.20 -8.13 -7.04
CA GLY A 259 8.28 -7.03 -6.77
C GLY A 259 8.26 -6.08 -7.95
N LEU A 260 7.07 -5.83 -8.49
CA LEU A 260 6.85 -5.02 -9.68
C LEU A 260 5.69 -4.05 -9.41
N TYR A 261 5.98 -2.75 -9.42
CA TYR A 261 5.07 -1.71 -8.96
C TYR A 261 4.88 -0.64 -10.03
N TRP A 262 3.66 -0.41 -10.49
CA TRP A 262 3.42 0.60 -11.52
C TRP A 262 3.75 2.02 -11.05
N SER A 263 4.25 2.83 -11.99
CA SER A 263 4.30 4.29 -11.88
C SER A 263 3.25 4.92 -12.78
N SER A 264 2.97 6.21 -12.56
CA SER A 264 2.14 7.02 -13.46
C SER A 264 2.83 7.38 -14.79
N SER A 265 4.08 6.95 -15.02
CA SER A 265 4.89 7.37 -16.17
C SER A 265 4.88 6.38 -17.34
N TYR A 266 4.73 6.90 -18.56
CA TYR A 266 4.87 6.13 -19.80
C TYR A 266 6.34 5.75 -20.06
N ASN A 267 6.57 4.65 -20.80
CA ASN A 267 7.90 4.32 -21.35
C ASN A 267 7.93 4.52 -22.87
N ASP A 268 7.17 3.69 -23.60
CA ASP A 268 7.21 3.66 -25.07
C ASP A 268 5.86 3.19 -25.67
N ARG A 269 5.87 2.68 -26.90
CA ARG A 269 4.70 2.15 -27.62
C ARG A 269 4.01 0.98 -26.89
N TYR A 270 4.77 0.11 -26.23
CA TYR A 270 4.27 -1.15 -25.68
C TYR A 270 4.26 -1.17 -24.15
N ASP A 271 5.14 -0.38 -23.54
CA ASP A 271 5.50 -0.49 -22.14
C ASP A 271 5.20 0.80 -21.37
N ALA A 272 5.05 0.65 -20.06
CA ALA A 272 5.02 1.74 -19.09
C ALA A 272 6.11 1.51 -18.04
N LEU A 273 6.41 2.54 -17.23
CA LEU A 273 7.48 2.47 -16.25
C LEU A 273 6.99 1.91 -14.91
N CYS A 274 7.79 1.04 -14.31
CA CYS A 274 7.52 0.41 -13.02
C CYS A 274 8.77 0.44 -12.13
N MET A 275 8.58 0.48 -10.81
CA MET A 275 9.64 0.15 -9.87
C MET A 275 9.74 -1.38 -9.80
N PHE A 276 10.94 -1.92 -10.03
CA PHE A 276 11.22 -3.34 -10.04
C PHE A 276 12.26 -3.68 -8.98
N PHE A 277 12.04 -4.77 -8.23
CA PHE A 277 13.08 -5.37 -7.39
C PHE A 277 13.03 -6.90 -7.38
N PHE A 278 14.19 -7.50 -7.11
CA PHE A 278 14.37 -8.89 -6.71
C PHE A 278 15.64 -9.03 -5.87
N SER A 279 16.04 -10.26 -5.51
CA SER A 279 17.26 -10.50 -4.73
C SER A 279 18.55 -9.93 -5.33
N GLY A 280 18.62 -9.71 -6.65
CA GLY A 280 19.81 -9.20 -7.35
C GLY A 280 19.74 -7.74 -7.80
N TYR A 281 18.60 -7.05 -7.67
CA TYR A 281 18.44 -5.68 -8.20
C TYR A 281 17.25 -4.93 -7.54
N ALA A 282 17.32 -3.59 -7.47
CA ALA A 282 16.13 -2.73 -7.39
C ALA A 282 16.36 -1.43 -8.16
N CYS A 283 15.40 -1.00 -8.97
CA CYS A 283 15.53 0.18 -9.83
C CYS A 283 14.17 0.66 -10.36
N MET A 284 14.19 1.73 -11.16
CA MET A 284 13.16 1.93 -12.18
C MET A 284 13.44 1.05 -13.40
N ASN A 285 12.41 0.38 -13.88
CA ASN A 285 12.40 -0.50 -15.04
C ASN A 285 11.14 -0.20 -15.87
N TYR A 286 10.88 -1.00 -16.90
CA TYR A 286 9.65 -0.99 -17.69
C TYR A 286 8.95 -2.35 -17.64
N GLY A 287 7.65 -2.35 -17.91
CA GLY A 287 6.84 -3.55 -18.11
C GLY A 287 5.79 -3.29 -19.19
N SER A 288 5.43 -4.35 -19.92
CA SER A 288 4.37 -4.31 -20.93
C SER A 288 3.06 -3.83 -20.32
N ARG A 289 2.34 -2.92 -20.98
CA ARG A 289 1.10 -2.32 -20.41
C ARG A 289 0.01 -3.34 -20.09
N TYR A 290 0.02 -4.50 -20.76
CA TYR A 290 -0.89 -5.62 -20.49
C TYR A 290 -0.54 -6.47 -19.26
N SER A 291 0.68 -6.33 -18.73
CA SER A 291 1.12 -7.07 -17.54
C SER A 291 0.36 -6.61 -16.30
N GLY A 292 -0.13 -7.55 -15.50
CA GLY A 292 -0.65 -7.26 -14.17
C GLY A 292 0.50 -7.06 -13.19
N LEU A 293 0.74 -5.82 -12.74
CA LEU A 293 1.72 -5.48 -11.72
C LEU A 293 1.04 -4.87 -10.49
N SER A 294 1.75 -4.84 -9.35
CA SER A 294 1.23 -4.24 -8.12
C SER A 294 1.04 -2.73 -8.23
N VAL A 295 0.12 -2.20 -7.45
CA VAL A 295 -0.07 -0.75 -7.26
C VAL A 295 0.06 -0.44 -5.76
N ARG A 296 1.02 0.41 -5.40
CA ARG A 296 1.11 1.02 -4.07
C ARG A 296 0.90 2.52 -4.24
N LEU A 297 -0.04 3.08 -3.49
CA LEU A 297 -0.43 4.48 -3.63
C LEU A 297 0.24 5.36 -2.59
N VAL A 298 0.29 6.64 -2.92
CA VAL A 298 0.75 7.72 -2.05
C VAL A 298 -0.22 8.89 -2.08
N ARG A 299 -0.07 9.77 -1.11
CA ARG A 299 -0.65 11.12 -1.11
C ARG A 299 0.41 12.13 -0.68
N ASP A 300 0.34 13.33 -1.21
CA ASP A 300 1.12 14.50 -0.76
C ASP A 300 0.57 15.00 0.61
#